data_AF-A0AAW6MDN7-F1
#
_entry.id   AF-A0AAW6MDN7-F1
#
_cell.length_a   1.000
_cell.length_b   1.000
_cell.length_c   1.000
_cell.angle_alpha   90.00
_cell.angle_beta   90.00
_cell.angle_gamma   90.00
#
_symmetry.space_group_name_H-M   'P 1'
#
loop_
_entity.id
_entity.type
_entity.pdbx_description
1 polymer ?
#
loop_
_entity_poly.entity_id
_entity_poly.type
_entity_poly.pdbx_seq_one_letter_code
_entity_poly.pdbx_strand_id
1 'polypeptide(L)'
;INTLTMFGLILAVAIVVDDAIVVVENSTRLLDTEQYSARQSVIQAMGEITGPIVGVVLVLLAVFIPTMLVSGISGQIYKQFALTIAASTVLSGFNSLT
;
A
#
# COMPACT_ATOMS: atom_id res chain seq x y z
N ILE A 1 3.46 19.10 11.46
CA ILE A 1 3.26 19.18 9.98
C ILE A 1 4.31 20.12 9.43
N ASN A 2 5.12 19.64 8.51
CA ASN A 2 6.12 20.42 7.78
C ASN A 2 6.05 20.07 6.28
N THR A 3 6.74 20.83 5.43
CA THR A 3 6.71 20.65 3.97
C THR A 3 7.08 19.23 3.53
N LEU A 4 8.05 18.58 4.19
CA LEU A 4 8.49 17.22 3.86
C LEU A 4 7.43 16.16 4.23
N THR A 5 6.80 16.29 5.39
CA THR A 5 5.70 15.39 5.79
C THR A 5 4.47 15.57 4.91
N MET A 6 4.20 16.79 4.42
CA MET A 6 3.13 17.04 3.44
C MET A 6 3.47 16.43 2.08
N PHE A 7 4.74 16.49 1.65
CA PHE A 7 5.18 15.82 0.43
C PHE A 7 5.07 14.30 0.53
N GLY A 8 5.44 13.75 1.69
CA GLY A 8 5.25 12.33 2.02
C GLY A 8 3.77 11.91 1.99
N LEU A 9 2.86 12.75 2.49
CA LEU A 9 1.42 12.49 2.42
C LEU A 9 0.89 12.50 0.99
N ILE A 10 1.33 13.44 0.13
CA ILE A 10 0.92 13.48 -1.28
C ILE A 10 1.36 12.21 -2.01
N LEU A 11 2.58 11.74 -1.77
CA LEU A 11 3.06 10.47 -2.33
C LEU A 11 2.33 9.25 -1.75
N ALA A 12 1.98 9.29 -0.46
CA ALA A 12 1.22 8.23 0.17
C ALA A 12 -0.16 8.03 -0.46
N VAL A 13 -0.81 9.08 -0.97
CA VAL A 13 -2.08 8.96 -1.69
C VAL A 13 -1.95 8.01 -2.88
N ALA A 14 -0.85 8.08 -3.63
CA ALA A 14 -0.63 7.19 -4.77
C ALA A 14 -0.55 5.72 -4.34
N ILE A 15 0.13 5.45 -3.23
CA ILE A 15 0.25 4.08 -2.68
C ILE A 15 -1.11 3.55 -2.21
N VAL A 16 -1.88 4.38 -1.50
CA VAL A 16 -3.20 3.96 -0.98
C VAL A 16 -4.19 3.68 -2.11
N VAL A 17 -4.16 4.51 -3.15
CA VAL A 17 -5.05 4.35 -4.31
C VAL A 17 -4.68 3.13 -5.14
N ASP A 18 -3.38 2.81 -5.25
CA ASP A 18 -2.89 1.64 -5.99
C ASP A 18 -3.47 0.33 -5.43
N ASP A 19 -3.36 0.10 -4.12
CA ASP A 19 -3.90 -1.12 -3.48
C ASP A 19 -5.43 -1.26 -3.69
N ALA A 20 -6.17 -0.14 -3.60
CA ALA A 20 -7.61 -0.14 -3.81
C ALA A 20 -8.00 -0.42 -5.26
N ILE A 21 -7.23 0.11 -6.22
CA ILE A 21 -7.45 -0.16 -7.66
C ILE A 21 -7.23 -1.64 -7.95
N VAL A 22 -6.13 -2.24 -7.46
CA VAL A 22 -5.82 -3.66 -7.69
C VAL A 22 -6.94 -4.57 -7.16
N VAL A 23 -7.50 -4.25 -5.99
CA VAL A 23 -8.67 -4.97 -5.43
C VAL A 23 -9.89 -4.87 -6.34
N VAL A 24 -10.27 -3.65 -6.72
CA VAL A 24 -11.49 -3.41 -7.51
C VAL A 24 -11.34 -3.98 -8.92
N GLU A 25 -10.18 -3.84 -9.54
CA GLU A 25 -9.88 -4.37 -10.86
C GLU A 25 -9.95 -5.90 -10.86
N ASN A 26 -9.30 -6.58 -9.91
CA ASN A 26 -9.37 -8.04 -9.84
C ASN A 26 -10.79 -8.52 -9.55
N SER A 27 -11.53 -7.82 -8.67
CA SER A 27 -12.94 -8.13 -8.38
C SER A 27 -13.83 -8.00 -9.62
N THR A 28 -13.64 -6.93 -10.40
CA THR A 28 -14.41 -6.66 -11.63
C THR A 28 -14.06 -7.67 -12.72
N ARG A 29 -12.77 -8.02 -12.87
CA ARG A 29 -12.32 -9.05 -13.80
C ARG A 29 -13.03 -10.40 -13.57
N LEU A 30 -13.23 -10.79 -12.30
CA LEU A 30 -13.95 -12.02 -11.95
C LEU A 30 -15.46 -11.91 -12.15
N LEU A 31 -16.03 -10.71 -12.06
CA LEU A 31 -17.44 -10.46 -12.37
C LEU A 31 -17.72 -10.55 -13.87
N ASP A 32 -16.84 -9.97 -14.69
CA ASP A 32 -16.96 -9.95 -16.15
C ASP A 32 -16.78 -11.35 -16.77
N THR A 33 -16.20 -12.30 -16.02
CA THR A 33 -16.12 -13.70 -16.46
C THR A 33 -17.45 -14.47 -16.27
N GLU A 34 -18.51 -13.84 -15.75
CA GLU A 34 -19.88 -14.36 -15.52
C GLU A 34 -19.99 -15.64 -14.67
N GLN A 35 -18.91 -16.11 -14.05
CA GLN A 35 -18.90 -17.36 -13.26
C GLN A 35 -19.37 -17.18 -11.81
N TYR A 36 -19.39 -15.95 -11.30
CA TYR A 36 -19.55 -15.68 -9.88
C TYR A 36 -20.54 -14.53 -9.63
N SER A 37 -21.33 -14.64 -8.57
CA SER A 37 -22.10 -13.50 -8.07
C SER A 37 -21.19 -12.42 -7.47
N ALA A 38 -21.66 -11.17 -7.38
CA ALA A 38 -20.94 -10.02 -6.81
C ALA A 38 -20.12 -10.36 -5.55
N ARG A 39 -20.73 -11.06 -4.59
CA ARG A 39 -20.06 -11.46 -3.34
C ARG A 39 -19.02 -12.55 -3.54
N GLN A 40 -19.26 -13.52 -4.41
CA GLN A 40 -18.33 -14.61 -4.67
C GLN A 40 -17.08 -14.13 -5.42
N SER A 41 -17.24 -13.20 -6.36
CA SER A 41 -16.10 -12.61 -7.10
C SER A 41 -15.14 -11.89 -6.18
N VAL A 42 -15.65 -11.14 -5.19
CA VAL A 42 -14.79 -10.44 -4.21
C VAL A 42 -14.05 -11.44 -3.31
N ILE A 43 -14.72 -12.49 -2.84
CA ILE A 43 -14.07 -13.52 -1.99
C ILE A 43 -12.95 -14.24 -2.76
N GLN A 44 -13.23 -14.63 -4.01
CA GLN A 44 -12.24 -15.30 -4.84
C GLN A 44 -11.09 -14.35 -5.22
N ALA A 45 -11.42 -13.10 -5.56
CA ALA A 45 -10.41 -12.08 -5.84
C ALA A 45 -9.49 -11.89 -4.65
N MET A 46 -10.03 -11.73 -3.44
CA MET A 46 -9.24 -11.61 -2.20
C MET A 46 -8.26 -12.78 -2.02
N GLY A 47 -8.67 -14.01 -2.34
CA GLY A 47 -7.79 -15.18 -2.29
C GLY A 47 -6.58 -15.09 -3.23
N GLU A 48 -6.72 -14.45 -4.39
CA GLU A 48 -5.65 -14.31 -5.38
C GLU A 48 -4.69 -13.16 -5.05
N ILE A 49 -5.19 -12.04 -4.54
CA ILE A 49 -4.41 -10.81 -4.32
C ILE A 49 -3.87 -10.65 -2.89
N THR A 50 -4.35 -11.41 -1.90
CA THR A 50 -3.84 -11.34 -0.52
C THR A 50 -2.32 -11.55 -0.43
N GLY A 51 -1.80 -12.57 -1.14
CA GLY A 51 -0.36 -12.85 -1.18
C GLY A 51 0.46 -11.70 -1.78
N PRO A 52 0.13 -11.24 -3.00
CA PRO A 52 0.75 -10.07 -3.61
C PRO A 52 0.74 -8.81 -2.74
N ILE A 53 -0.40 -8.44 -2.13
CA ILE A 53 -0.53 -7.22 -1.30
C ILE A 53 0.43 -7.28 -0.10
N VAL A 54 0.45 -8.40 0.63
CA VAL A 54 1.37 -8.59 1.76
C VAL A 54 2.83 -8.51 1.29
N GLY A 55 3.14 -9.07 0.12
CA GLY A 55 4.46 -8.98 -0.50
C GLY A 55 4.90 -7.54 -0.75
N VAL A 56 4.04 -6.71 -1.35
CA VAL A 56 4.33 -5.30 -1.63
C VAL A 56 4.58 -4.51 -0.35
N VAL A 57 3.74 -4.70 0.68
CA VAL A 57 3.90 -4.05 1.99
C VAL A 57 5.27 -4.40 2.58
N LEU A 58 5.66 -5.68 2.58
CA LEU A 58 6.94 -6.13 3.12
C LEU A 58 8.14 -5.57 2.32
N VAL A 59 8.04 -5.53 0.99
CA VAL A 59 9.09 -4.95 0.13
C VAL A 59 9.27 -3.46 0.41
N LEU A 60 8.18 -2.70 0.50
CA LEU A 60 8.23 -1.27 0.83
C LEU A 60 8.83 -1.04 2.22
N LEU A 61 8.44 -1.84 3.22
CA LEU A 61 9.07 -1.80 4.55
C LEU A 61 10.56 -2.11 4.48
N ALA A 62 10.98 -3.12 3.72
CA ALA A 62 12.39 -3.47 3.54
C ALA A 62 13.21 -2.34 2.89
N VAL A 63 12.59 -1.51 2.05
CA VAL A 63 13.24 -0.34 1.44
C VAL A 63 13.28 0.85 2.40
N PHE A 64 12.18 1.15 3.08
CA PHE A 64 12.07 2.38 3.88
C PHE A 64 12.63 2.25 5.30
N ILE A 65 12.57 1.07 5.93
CA ILE A 65 13.13 0.86 7.29
C ILE A 65 14.63 1.17 7.36
N PRO A 66 15.49 0.67 6.44
CA PRO A 66 16.91 0.96 6.47
C PRO A 66 17.23 2.45 6.28
N THR A 67 16.43 3.17 5.48
CA THR A 67 16.66 4.60 5.23
C THR A 67 16.47 5.46 6.49
N MET A 68 15.72 4.98 7.49
CA MET A 68 15.57 5.65 8.79
C MET A 68 16.82 5.55 9.68
N LEU A 69 17.76 4.65 9.37
CA LEU A 69 18.99 4.43 10.15
C LEU A 69 20.15 5.34 9.69
N VAL A 70 19.97 6.06 8.58
CA VAL A 70 20.98 6.99 8.08
C VAL A 70 21.16 8.16 9.05
N SER A 71 22.39 8.42 9.47
CA SER A 71 22.75 9.50 10.39
C SER A 71 22.98 10.84 9.69
N GLY A 72 22.88 11.93 10.43
CA GLY A 72 23.14 13.29 9.95
C GLY A 72 21.87 14.09 9.62
N ILE A 73 22.06 15.33 9.16
CA ILE A 73 20.94 16.26 8.83
C ILE A 73 20.08 15.69 7.69
N SER A 74 20.72 15.15 6.66
CA SER A 74 20.03 14.45 5.56
C SER A 74 19.26 13.22 6.06
N GLY A 75 19.80 12.51 7.05
CA GLY A 75 19.14 11.36 7.68
C GLY A 75 17.84 11.73 8.39
N GLN A 76 17.79 12.87 9.09
CA GLN A 76 16.56 13.36 9.72
C GLN A 76 15.46 13.70 8.70
N ILE A 77 15.85 14.25 7.53
CA ILE A 77 14.94 14.55 6.42
C ILE A 77 14.35 13.24 5.86
N TYR A 78 15.20 12.25 5.56
CA TYR A 78 14.75 10.95 5.10
C TYR A 78 13.89 10.22 6.12
N LYS A 79 14.20 10.35 7.41
CA LYS A 79 13.44 9.68 8.48
C LYS A 79 11.99 10.16 8.55
N GLN A 80 11.73 11.46 8.40
CA GLN A 80 10.37 11.99 8.38
C GLN A 80 9.59 11.49 7.15
N PHE A 81 10.25 11.46 5.99
CA PHE A 81 9.65 11.01 4.74
C PHE A 81 9.36 9.50 4.75
N ALA A 82 10.37 8.70 5.12
CA ALA A 82 10.28 7.24 5.17
C ALA A 82 9.25 6.76 6.20
N LEU A 83 9.16 7.43 7.36
CA LEU A 83 8.16 7.09 8.38
C LEU A 83 6.73 7.34 7.88
N THR A 84 6.48 8.45 7.21
CA THR A 84 5.17 8.75 6.64
C THR A 84 4.76 7.69 5.62
N ILE A 85 5.65 7.36 4.67
CA ILE A 85 5.35 6.36 3.64
C ILE A 85 5.15 4.97 4.26
N ALA A 86 6.05 4.53 5.14
CA ALA A 86 5.94 3.22 5.78
C ALA A 86 4.64 3.06 6.57
N ALA A 87 4.25 4.09 7.33
CA ALA A 87 2.99 4.08 8.08
C ALA A 87 1.77 4.02 7.13
N SER A 88 1.78 4.82 6.06
CA SER A 88 0.71 4.81 5.06
C SER A 88 0.59 3.48 4.33
N THR A 89 1.70 2.87 3.92
CA THR A 89 1.71 1.56 3.26
C THR A 89 1.15 0.47 4.16
N VAL A 90 1.56 0.44 5.43
CA VAL A 90 1.03 -0.55 6.39
C VAL A 90 -0.47 -0.37 6.58
N LEU A 91 -0.94 0.87 6.79
CA LEU A 91 -2.36 1.16 6.93
C LEU A 91 -3.15 0.80 5.66
N SER A 92 -2.59 1.06 4.48
CA SER A 92 -3.20 0.69 3.19
C SER A 92 -3.35 -0.82 3.04
N GLY A 93 -2.29 -1.58 3.31
CA GLY A 93 -2.33 -3.04 3.27
C GLY A 93 -3.37 -3.62 4.21
N PHE A 94 -3.48 -3.11 5.44
CA PHE A 94 -4.54 -3.52 6.37
C PHE A 94 -5.94 -3.20 5.85
N ASN A 95 -6.13 -2.02 5.27
CA ASN A 95 -7.42 -1.60 4.72
C ASN A 95 -7.82 -2.37 3.44
N SER A 96 -6.84 -2.78 2.63
CA SER A 96 -7.07 -3.56 1.41
C SER A 96 -7.46 -5.01 1.71
N LEU A 97 -6.99 -5.54 2.84
CA LEU A 97 -7.25 -6.91 3.29
C LEU A 97 -8.50 -7.06 4.18
N THR A 98 -9.11 -5.96 4.64
CA THR A 98 -10.27 -5.94 5.56
C THR A 98 -11.53 -5.49 4.85
#